data_AF-A0A952HQE9-F1
#
_entry.id   AF-A0A952HQE9-F1
#
_cell.length_a   1.000
_cell.length_b   1.000
_cell.length_c   1.000
_cell.angle_alpha   90.00
_cell.angle_beta   90.00
_cell.angle_gamma   90.00
#
_symmetry.space_group_name_H-M   'P 1'
#
loop_
_entity.id
_entity.type
_entity.pdbx_description
1 polymer ?
#
loop_
_entity_poly.entity_id
_entity_poly.type
_entity_poly.pdbx_seq_one_letter_code
_entity_poly.pdbx_strand_id
1 'polypeptide(L)'
;MNKGKKDNQEKNNEPKFKVIGKVWFGNKGFYSGNVVEEHNIEDEAKKNFFDRAWEKAGMNIMDSPSLLFQKYIPFIDEAKIEKKKRDGRTETKDWLNFKDEPISGDSKKLFLDKIVRYQVSFGKVREFWKFFKKRVDKQKEDLKNQNFEIILDDYKLKTASRLVVGLGAGHVLETSLTLHHIFGIPYIPGSALKGVVRMVNFWKIVDESSKNSDKEIQGLQEQLYDKEISNSDNNDILKHKLLF
;
A
#
# COMPACT_ATOMS: atom_id res chain seq x y z
N MET A 1 -43.26 -4.08 -55.31
CA MET A 1 -42.46 -5.34 -55.40
C MET A 1 -41.06 -4.92 -55.84
N ASN A 2 -39.92 -5.15 -55.19
CA ASN A 2 -39.47 -5.93 -54.03
C ASN A 2 -38.32 -5.09 -53.43
N LYS A 3 -38.39 -4.62 -52.18
CA LYS A 3 -37.80 -5.25 -50.97
C LYS A 3 -36.62 -6.20 -51.26
N GLY A 4 -35.43 -5.83 -50.81
CA GLY A 4 -34.31 -6.76 -50.64
C GLY A 4 -32.95 -6.13 -50.89
N LYS A 5 -32.38 -5.49 -49.86
CA LYS A 5 -30.93 -5.33 -49.57
C LYS A 5 -30.71 -4.22 -48.54
N LYS A 6 -31.22 -4.42 -47.33
CA LYS A 6 -30.77 -3.74 -46.11
C LYS A 6 -31.02 -4.72 -44.98
N ASP A 7 -30.16 -5.73 -44.86
CA ASP A 7 -30.09 -6.63 -43.70
C ASP A 7 -28.82 -7.46 -43.86
N ASN A 8 -27.66 -6.89 -43.50
CA ASN A 8 -26.45 -7.67 -43.19
C ASN A 8 -25.33 -6.83 -42.56
N GLN A 9 -25.68 -5.90 -41.66
CA GLN A 9 -24.70 -5.19 -40.82
C GLN A 9 -25.18 -5.07 -39.37
N GLU A 10 -25.69 -6.15 -38.80
CA GLU A 10 -25.76 -6.33 -37.34
C GLU A 10 -25.37 -7.77 -37.01
N LYS A 11 -24.09 -8.12 -37.25
CA LYS A 11 -23.51 -9.25 -36.51
C LYS A 11 -23.30 -8.76 -35.09
N ASN A 12 -24.32 -9.02 -34.26
CA ASN A 12 -24.29 -9.00 -32.81
C ASN A 12 -22.91 -9.43 -32.31
N ASN A 13 -22.14 -8.47 -31.80
CA ASN A 13 -20.86 -8.72 -31.14
C ASN A 13 -21.18 -9.19 -29.71
N GLU A 14 -21.78 -10.38 -29.59
CA GLU A 14 -22.10 -10.95 -28.28
C GLU A 14 -20.82 -11.07 -27.45
N PRO A 15 -20.86 -10.67 -26.17
CA PRO A 15 -19.68 -10.67 -25.33
C PRO A 15 -19.13 -12.09 -25.18
N LYS A 16 -17.82 -12.19 -25.41
CA LYS A 16 -17.11 -13.47 -25.43
C LYS A 16 -16.90 -14.06 -24.03
N PHE A 17 -16.80 -13.21 -23.01
CA PHE A 17 -16.53 -13.61 -21.63
C PHE A 17 -17.58 -13.04 -20.69
N LYS A 18 -17.96 -13.84 -19.70
CA LYS A 18 -18.88 -13.48 -18.63
C LYS A 18 -18.29 -13.92 -17.30
N VAL A 19 -18.26 -13.01 -16.33
CA VAL A 19 -17.74 -13.24 -14.99
C VAL A 19 -18.90 -13.18 -14.01
N ILE A 20 -19.05 -14.22 -13.21
CA ILE A 20 -20.14 -14.37 -12.23
C ILE A 20 -19.51 -14.67 -10.89
N GLY A 21 -19.94 -14.00 -9.82
CA GLY A 21 -19.42 -14.27 -8.48
C GLY A 21 -19.91 -13.26 -7.45
N LYS A 22 -19.37 -13.36 -6.25
CA LYS A 22 -19.68 -12.48 -5.13
C LYS A 22 -18.39 -11.95 -4.51
N VAL A 23 -18.42 -10.75 -3.95
CA VAL A 23 -17.27 -10.14 -3.28
C VAL A 23 -17.70 -9.60 -1.92
N TRP A 24 -16.92 -9.94 -0.90
CA TRP A 24 -16.98 -9.37 0.43
C TRP A 24 -15.78 -8.47 0.63
N PHE A 25 -15.95 -7.28 1.19
CA PHE A 25 -14.85 -6.40 1.56
C PHE A 25 -14.75 -6.37 3.08
N GLY A 26 -13.83 -7.14 3.66
CA GLY A 26 -13.68 -7.16 5.11
C GLY A 26 -14.90 -7.68 5.87
N ASN A 27 -15.58 -6.77 6.60
CA ASN A 27 -16.73 -7.12 7.44
C ASN A 27 -18.00 -7.38 6.61
N LYS A 28 -18.95 -8.15 7.18
CA LYS A 28 -20.21 -8.59 6.53
C LYS A 28 -21.07 -7.45 5.97
N GLY A 29 -20.86 -6.21 6.41
CA GLY A 29 -21.60 -5.04 5.95
C GLY A 29 -21.26 -4.58 4.52
N PHE A 30 -20.11 -4.97 3.98
CA PHE A 30 -19.69 -4.58 2.62
C PHE A 30 -19.69 -5.79 1.70
N TYR A 31 -20.89 -6.11 1.21
CA TYR A 31 -21.15 -7.29 0.39
C TYR A 31 -21.78 -6.89 -0.94
N SER A 32 -21.23 -7.38 -2.05
CA SER A 32 -21.72 -7.04 -3.39
C SER A 32 -23.01 -7.74 -3.80
N GLY A 33 -23.37 -8.83 -3.12
CA GLY A 33 -24.32 -9.80 -3.68
C GLY A 33 -23.77 -10.48 -4.93
N ASN A 34 -24.66 -11.11 -5.69
CA ASN A 34 -24.31 -11.68 -6.99
C ASN A 34 -23.99 -10.55 -8.00
N VAL A 35 -22.83 -10.65 -8.61
CA VAL A 35 -22.36 -9.76 -9.68
C VAL A 35 -22.15 -10.59 -10.92
N VAL A 36 -22.65 -10.08 -12.04
CA VAL A 36 -22.52 -10.66 -13.37
C VAL A 36 -22.06 -9.55 -14.29
N GLU A 37 -20.92 -9.75 -14.95
CA GLU A 37 -20.35 -8.79 -15.91
C GLU A 37 -19.88 -9.49 -17.16
N GLU A 38 -20.04 -8.82 -18.30
CA GLU A 38 -19.77 -9.39 -19.62
C GLU A 38 -18.88 -8.46 -20.44
N HIS A 39 -17.87 -9.03 -21.11
CA HIS A 39 -16.99 -8.27 -22.00
C HIS A 39 -16.34 -9.15 -23.06
N ASN A 40 -15.85 -8.54 -24.14
CA ASN A 40 -15.15 -9.25 -25.21
C ASN A 40 -13.72 -9.69 -24.84
N ILE A 41 -13.16 -9.07 -23.81
CA ILE A 41 -11.81 -9.30 -23.28
C ILE A 41 -11.95 -9.76 -21.83
N GLU A 42 -11.34 -10.89 -21.47
CA GLU A 42 -11.43 -11.52 -20.15
C GLU A 42 -11.01 -10.57 -19.02
N ASP A 43 -9.85 -9.90 -19.16
CA ASP A 43 -9.31 -9.00 -18.13
C ASP A 43 -10.21 -7.80 -17.86
N GLU A 44 -10.82 -7.24 -18.91
CA GLU A 44 -11.81 -6.16 -18.75
C GLU A 44 -13.11 -6.67 -18.15
N ALA A 45 -13.54 -7.91 -18.44
CA ALA A 45 -14.69 -8.52 -17.78
C ALA A 45 -14.44 -8.68 -16.27
N LYS A 46 -13.25 -9.17 -15.88
CA LYS A 46 -12.80 -9.30 -14.49
C LYS A 46 -12.74 -7.96 -13.76
N LYS A 47 -12.20 -6.93 -14.43
CA LYS A 47 -12.10 -5.57 -13.91
C LYS A 47 -13.47 -4.93 -13.74
N ASN A 48 -14.35 -5.04 -14.72
CA ASN A 48 -15.73 -4.55 -14.64
C ASN A 48 -16.50 -5.27 -13.53
N PHE A 49 -16.33 -6.60 -13.39
CA PHE A 49 -16.90 -7.39 -12.30
C PHE A 49 -16.50 -6.81 -10.94
N PHE A 50 -15.20 -6.57 -10.73
CA PHE A 50 -14.70 -6.03 -9.47
C PHE A 50 -15.18 -4.58 -9.23
N ASP A 51 -15.18 -3.75 -10.28
CA ASP A 51 -15.65 -2.36 -10.23
C ASP A 51 -17.15 -2.29 -9.85
N ARG A 52 -17.99 -3.15 -10.43
CA ARG A 52 -19.41 -3.25 -10.06
C ARG A 52 -19.61 -3.83 -8.67
N ALA A 53 -18.81 -4.81 -8.26
CA ALA A 53 -18.87 -5.37 -6.92
C ALA A 53 -18.56 -4.33 -5.84
N TRP A 54 -17.55 -3.50 -6.08
CA TRP A 54 -17.18 -2.36 -5.23
C TRP A 54 -18.34 -1.36 -5.05
N GLU A 55 -18.98 -0.99 -6.16
CA GLU A 55 -20.12 -0.07 -6.13
C GLU A 55 -21.32 -0.66 -5.40
N LYS A 56 -21.71 -1.91 -5.71
CA LYS A 56 -22.83 -2.58 -5.04
C LYS A 56 -22.60 -2.77 -3.54
N ALA A 57 -21.37 -3.03 -3.12
CA ALA A 57 -21.00 -3.16 -1.73
C ALA A 57 -20.98 -1.80 -0.99
N GLY A 58 -21.16 -0.67 -1.67
CA GLY A 58 -21.13 0.66 -1.06
C GLY A 58 -19.73 1.13 -0.66
N MET A 59 -18.67 0.58 -1.27
CA MET A 59 -17.28 0.89 -0.88
C MET A 59 -16.84 2.32 -1.21
N ASN A 60 -17.62 3.07 -2.00
CA ASN A 60 -17.37 4.49 -2.30
C ASN A 60 -17.47 5.43 -1.09
N ILE A 61 -17.90 4.93 0.07
CA ILE A 61 -17.85 5.69 1.34
C ILE A 61 -16.48 5.60 2.03
N MET A 62 -15.63 4.65 1.63
CA MET A 62 -14.36 4.36 2.30
C MET A 62 -13.24 5.23 1.74
N ASP A 63 -12.92 6.29 2.47
CA ASP A 63 -11.89 7.24 2.05
C ASP A 63 -10.50 6.92 2.62
N SER A 64 -10.41 6.12 3.69
CA SER A 64 -9.13 5.84 4.39
C SER A 64 -8.36 4.70 3.72
N PRO A 65 -7.18 4.97 3.13
CA PRO A 65 -6.30 3.92 2.59
C PRO A 65 -5.92 2.88 3.65
N SER A 66 -5.63 3.31 4.88
CA SER A 66 -5.24 2.42 5.97
C SER A 66 -6.31 1.39 6.28
N LEU A 67 -7.58 1.80 6.31
CA LEU A 67 -8.69 0.87 6.53
C LEU A 67 -8.90 -0.07 5.35
N LEU A 68 -8.78 0.43 4.11
CA LEU A 68 -8.89 -0.39 2.91
C LEU A 68 -7.86 -1.52 2.93
N PHE A 69 -6.59 -1.19 3.15
CA PHE A 69 -5.51 -2.18 3.14
C PHE A 69 -5.57 -3.16 4.32
N GLN A 70 -6.03 -2.75 5.51
CA GLN A 70 -5.95 -3.58 6.71
C GLN A 70 -7.25 -4.31 7.07
N LYS A 71 -8.41 -3.73 6.74
CA LYS A 71 -9.71 -4.19 7.24
C LYS A 71 -10.68 -4.57 6.13
N TYR A 72 -10.61 -3.93 4.97
CA TYR A 72 -11.55 -4.13 3.86
C TYR A 72 -10.92 -4.84 2.66
N ILE A 73 -10.01 -5.76 2.96
CA ILE A 73 -9.39 -6.61 1.96
C ILE A 73 -10.49 -7.48 1.30
N PRO A 74 -10.52 -7.59 -0.04
CA PRO A 74 -11.60 -8.28 -0.71
C PRO A 74 -11.43 -9.79 -0.63
N PHE A 75 -12.55 -10.46 -0.43
CA PHE A 75 -12.72 -11.89 -0.49
C PHE A 75 -13.69 -12.19 -1.64
N ILE A 76 -13.19 -12.84 -2.68
CA ILE A 76 -14.00 -13.21 -3.85
C ILE A 76 -14.43 -14.66 -3.69
N ASP A 77 -15.73 -14.89 -3.74
CA ASP A 77 -16.33 -16.20 -3.49
C ASP A 77 -17.12 -16.68 -4.72
N GLU A 78 -17.02 -17.99 -4.98
CA GLU A 78 -17.68 -18.71 -6.08
C GLU A 78 -17.54 -18.03 -7.46
N ALA A 79 -16.41 -17.39 -7.75
CA ALA A 79 -16.25 -16.64 -9.00
C ALA A 79 -15.87 -17.55 -10.17
N LYS A 80 -16.67 -17.46 -11.23
CA LYS A 80 -16.57 -18.27 -12.45
C LYS A 80 -16.46 -17.37 -13.67
N ILE A 81 -15.73 -17.86 -14.66
CA ILE A 81 -15.62 -17.25 -15.98
C ILE A 81 -16.24 -18.19 -17.01
N GLU A 82 -17.26 -17.72 -17.69
CA GLU A 82 -17.90 -18.38 -18.82
C GLU A 82 -17.39 -17.75 -20.11
N LYS A 83 -16.84 -18.59 -21.00
CA LYS A 83 -16.36 -18.18 -22.31
C LYS A 83 -17.23 -18.77 -23.40
N LYS A 84 -17.83 -17.92 -24.23
CA LYS A 84 -18.57 -18.34 -25.43
C LYS A 84 -17.58 -18.67 -26.55
N LYS A 85 -17.63 -19.91 -27.06
CA LYS A 85 -16.88 -20.36 -28.23
C LYS A 85 -17.67 -20.09 -29.51
N ARG A 86 -16.97 -20.04 -30.65
CA ARG A 86 -17.57 -19.77 -31.98
C ARG A 86 -18.55 -20.85 -32.44
N ASP A 87 -18.51 -22.03 -31.82
CA ASP A 87 -19.38 -23.17 -32.06
C ASP A 87 -20.68 -23.13 -31.22
N GLY A 88 -20.89 -22.05 -30.45
CA GLY A 88 -22.06 -21.89 -29.57
C GLY A 88 -21.92 -22.57 -28.20
N ARG A 89 -20.83 -23.30 -27.95
CA ARG A 89 -20.58 -23.93 -26.65
C ARG A 89 -20.06 -22.90 -25.64
N THR A 90 -20.48 -23.06 -24.39
CA THR A 90 -19.97 -22.25 -23.27
C THR A 90 -18.99 -23.09 -22.47
N GLU A 91 -17.77 -22.59 -22.29
CA GLU A 91 -16.74 -23.18 -21.45
C GLU A 91 -16.70 -22.43 -20.12
N THR A 92 -16.93 -23.12 -19.02
CA THR A 92 -16.91 -22.53 -17.67
C THR A 92 -15.63 -22.93 -16.96
N LYS A 93 -14.93 -21.93 -16.41
CA LYS A 93 -13.73 -22.10 -15.60
C LYS A 93 -13.97 -21.47 -14.22
N ASP A 94 -13.64 -22.21 -13.17
CA ASP A 94 -13.54 -21.63 -11.83
C ASP A 94 -12.34 -20.69 -11.80
N TRP A 95 -12.57 -19.43 -11.44
CA TRP A 95 -11.53 -18.40 -11.41
C TRP A 95 -11.03 -18.18 -10.00
N LEU A 96 -11.94 -17.98 -9.03
CA LEU A 96 -11.59 -17.75 -7.62
C LEU A 96 -12.57 -18.45 -6.72
N ASN A 97 -12.04 -19.28 -5.82
CA ASN A 97 -12.81 -19.99 -4.82
C ASN A 97 -12.10 -19.86 -3.46
N PHE A 98 -12.88 -19.56 -2.42
CA PHE A 98 -12.38 -19.37 -1.06
C PHE A 98 -11.68 -20.60 -0.48
N LYS A 99 -11.95 -21.80 -1.01
CA LYS A 99 -11.42 -23.06 -0.45
C LYS A 99 -9.90 -23.24 -0.61
N ASP A 100 -9.28 -22.57 -1.58
CA ASP A 100 -7.88 -22.84 -1.95
C ASP A 100 -6.92 -21.76 -1.44
N GLU A 101 -7.30 -20.48 -1.45
CA GLU A 101 -6.53 -19.36 -0.88
C GLU A 101 -7.42 -18.11 -0.67
N PRO A 102 -7.32 -17.37 0.46
CA PRO A 102 -8.20 -16.22 0.74
C PRO A 102 -7.97 -15.02 -0.20
N ILE A 103 -6.78 -14.88 -0.79
CA ILE A 103 -6.44 -13.86 -1.79
C ILE A 103 -5.48 -14.46 -2.80
N SER A 104 -5.94 -14.67 -4.03
CA SER A 104 -5.06 -15.01 -5.14
C SER A 104 -4.40 -13.76 -5.74
N GLY A 105 -3.37 -13.97 -6.58
CA GLY A 105 -2.67 -12.89 -7.29
C GLY A 105 -3.58 -11.99 -8.14
N ASP A 106 -4.61 -12.55 -8.78
CA ASP A 106 -5.55 -11.81 -9.61
C ASP A 106 -6.43 -10.87 -8.75
N SER A 107 -6.96 -11.36 -7.62
CA SER A 107 -7.77 -10.56 -6.68
C SER A 107 -6.96 -9.39 -6.11
N LYS A 108 -5.70 -9.67 -5.72
CA LYS A 108 -4.76 -8.68 -5.20
C LYS A 108 -4.53 -7.56 -6.22
N LYS A 109 -4.24 -7.91 -7.48
CA LYS A 109 -4.01 -6.94 -8.55
C LYS A 109 -5.23 -6.05 -8.79
N LEU A 110 -6.41 -6.65 -8.94
CA LEU A 110 -7.67 -5.92 -9.15
C LEU A 110 -7.96 -4.95 -8.01
N PHE A 111 -7.73 -5.39 -6.77
CA PHE A 111 -7.90 -4.56 -5.59
C PHE A 111 -6.96 -3.37 -5.55
N LEU A 112 -5.65 -3.60 -5.75
CA LEU A 112 -4.65 -2.55 -5.77
C LEU A 112 -4.92 -1.54 -6.88
N ASP A 113 -5.22 -2.01 -8.09
CA ASP A 113 -5.54 -1.16 -9.25
C ASP A 113 -6.81 -0.33 -9.00
N LYS A 114 -7.83 -0.89 -8.33
CA LYS A 114 -9.03 -0.16 -7.93
C LYS A 114 -8.70 0.92 -6.90
N ILE A 115 -7.95 0.61 -5.85
CA ILE A 115 -7.58 1.59 -4.81
C ILE A 115 -6.77 2.73 -5.40
N VAL A 116 -5.77 2.44 -6.24
CA VAL A 116 -4.94 3.48 -6.87
C VAL A 116 -5.81 4.42 -7.71
N ARG A 117 -6.69 3.87 -8.56
CA ARG A 117 -7.64 4.68 -9.35
C ARG A 117 -8.58 5.49 -8.45
N TYR A 118 -9.09 4.89 -7.38
CA TYR A 118 -10.01 5.54 -6.45
C TYR A 118 -9.35 6.69 -5.69
N GLN A 119 -8.15 6.47 -5.14
CA GLN A 119 -7.40 7.49 -4.39
C GLN A 119 -6.90 8.64 -5.26
N VAL A 120 -6.56 8.39 -6.53
CA VAL A 120 -6.21 9.46 -7.48
C VAL A 120 -7.42 10.33 -7.80
N SER A 121 -8.60 9.73 -8.01
CA SER A 121 -9.81 10.44 -8.44
C SER A 121 -10.59 11.08 -7.29
N PHE A 122 -10.61 10.46 -6.11
CA PHE A 122 -11.48 10.83 -4.98
C PHE A 122 -10.69 11.09 -3.69
N GLY A 123 -9.36 11.10 -3.74
CA GLY A 123 -8.51 11.22 -2.56
C GLY A 123 -8.75 12.51 -1.78
N LYS A 124 -9.44 12.39 -0.63
CA LYS A 124 -9.58 13.45 0.37
C LYS A 124 -8.27 13.80 1.08
N VAL A 125 -7.16 13.16 0.72
CA VAL A 125 -5.82 13.46 1.23
C VAL A 125 -5.51 14.97 1.14
N ARG A 126 -5.92 15.64 0.05
CA ARG A 126 -5.74 17.10 -0.09
C ARG A 126 -6.54 17.90 0.93
N GLU A 127 -7.76 17.46 1.27
CA GLU A 127 -8.60 18.11 2.26
C GLU A 127 -8.03 17.93 3.67
N PHE A 128 -7.63 16.69 4.01
CA PHE A 128 -7.04 16.37 5.31
C PHE A 128 -5.65 16.97 5.52
N TRP A 129 -4.90 17.23 4.46
CA TRP A 129 -3.56 17.83 4.53
C TRP A 129 -3.55 19.14 5.32
N LYS A 130 -4.59 19.98 5.17
CA LYS A 130 -4.70 21.24 5.92
C LYS A 130 -4.75 21.00 7.43
N PHE A 131 -5.54 20.02 7.88
CA PHE A 131 -5.67 19.66 9.29
C PHE A 131 -4.40 18.99 9.82
N PHE A 132 -3.82 18.08 9.04
CA PHE A 132 -2.57 17.42 9.39
C PHE A 132 -1.44 18.43 9.56
N LYS A 133 -1.29 19.35 8.60
CA LYS A 133 -0.30 20.44 8.67
C LYS A 133 -0.50 21.29 9.93
N LYS A 134 -1.72 21.74 10.21
CA LYS A 134 -2.03 22.51 11.43
C LYS A 134 -1.64 21.76 12.71
N ARG A 135 -1.87 20.45 12.75
CA ARG A 135 -1.47 19.60 13.89
C ARG A 135 0.05 19.52 14.03
N VAL A 136 0.77 19.34 12.93
CA VAL A 136 2.24 19.32 12.93
C VAL A 136 2.80 20.67 13.36
N ASP A 137 2.26 21.77 12.84
CA ASP A 137 2.70 23.12 13.19
C ASP A 137 2.50 23.41 14.69
N LYS A 138 1.37 22.98 15.26
CA LYS A 138 1.15 23.06 16.72
C LYS A 138 2.17 22.25 17.52
N GLN A 139 2.46 21.00 17.09
CA GLN A 139 3.47 20.18 17.78
C GLN A 139 4.86 20.83 17.73
N LYS A 140 5.20 21.50 16.63
CA LYS A 140 6.46 22.26 16.52
C LYS A 140 6.50 23.41 17.52
N GLU A 141 5.42 24.18 17.65
CA GLU A 141 5.32 25.27 18.62
C GLU A 141 5.47 24.75 20.06
N ASP A 142 4.77 23.66 20.39
CA ASP A 142 4.84 23.01 21.71
C ASP A 142 6.26 22.54 22.05
N LEU A 143 7.02 22.05 21.05
CA LEU A 143 8.42 21.64 21.21
C LEU A 143 9.36 22.85 21.38
N LYS A 144 9.16 23.93 20.60
CA LYS A 144 9.93 25.17 20.76
C LYS A 144 9.74 25.78 22.15
N ASN A 145 8.51 25.73 22.69
CA ASN A 145 8.19 26.18 24.04
C ASN A 145 8.88 25.35 25.14
N GLN A 146 9.30 24.12 24.82
CA GLN A 146 10.09 23.24 25.69
C GLN A 146 11.61 23.40 25.46
N ASN A 147 12.03 24.46 24.76
CA ASN A 147 13.43 24.72 24.40
C ASN A 147 14.05 23.66 23.47
N PHE A 148 13.24 22.90 22.72
CA PHE A 148 13.76 22.07 21.64
C PHE A 148 14.01 22.90 20.39
N GLU A 149 15.15 22.64 19.75
CA GLU A 149 15.47 23.18 18.43
C GLU A 149 14.94 22.28 17.31
N ILE A 150 14.32 22.87 16.29
CA ILE A 150 13.78 22.14 15.14
C ILE A 150 14.70 22.31 13.95
N ILE A 151 15.50 21.28 13.67
CA ILE A 151 16.58 21.34 12.67
C ILE A 151 16.04 21.17 11.24
N LEU A 152 14.94 20.42 11.05
CA LEU A 152 14.47 20.02 9.72
C LEU A 152 13.40 20.93 9.11
N ASP A 153 12.97 21.99 9.81
CA ASP A 153 11.83 22.83 9.38
C ASP A 153 12.14 23.60 8.08
N ASP A 154 13.39 24.01 7.91
CA ASP A 154 13.84 24.81 6.77
C ASP A 154 14.13 23.98 5.51
N TYR A 155 14.06 22.64 5.61
CA TYR A 155 14.43 21.73 4.54
C TYR A 155 13.20 21.19 3.80
N LYS A 156 13.08 21.54 2.52
CA LYS A 156 12.14 20.88 1.60
C LYS A 156 12.80 19.65 0.98
N LEU A 157 12.70 18.52 1.66
CA LEU A 157 13.22 17.25 1.16
C LEU A 157 12.25 16.58 0.19
N LYS A 158 12.80 15.94 -0.83
CA LYS A 158 12.07 15.08 -1.77
C LYS A 158 12.80 13.75 -1.92
N THR A 159 12.06 12.68 -2.17
CA THR A 159 12.64 11.37 -2.43
C THR A 159 13.38 11.37 -3.75
N ALA A 160 14.64 10.93 -3.77
CA ALA A 160 15.44 10.81 -5.00
C ALA A 160 15.00 9.60 -5.86
N SER A 161 14.42 8.58 -5.23
CA SER A 161 13.95 7.34 -5.86
C SER A 161 12.62 6.89 -5.22
N ARG A 162 12.12 5.71 -5.60
CA ARG A 162 10.94 5.12 -4.96
C ARG A 162 11.26 4.82 -3.48
N LEU A 163 10.47 5.39 -2.58
CA LEU A 163 10.58 5.15 -1.15
C LEU A 163 9.51 4.17 -0.69
N VAL A 164 9.93 3.11 -0.01
CA VAL A 164 9.03 2.16 0.66
C VAL A 164 9.53 1.97 2.08
N VAL A 165 8.62 2.09 3.05
CA VAL A 165 8.91 1.93 4.48
C VAL A 165 7.96 0.89 5.04
N GLY A 166 8.46 -0.04 5.86
CA GLY A 166 7.62 -1.07 6.49
C GLY A 166 7.37 -2.33 5.66
N LEU A 167 8.19 -2.59 4.63
CA LEU A 167 7.99 -3.73 3.71
C LEU A 167 7.95 -5.10 4.41
N GLY A 168 8.71 -5.26 5.50
CA GLY A 168 8.83 -6.52 6.24
C GLY A 168 7.73 -6.80 7.26
N ALA A 169 6.73 -5.93 7.41
CA ALA A 169 5.62 -6.23 8.32
C ALA A 169 4.68 -7.26 7.68
N GLY A 170 4.29 -8.29 8.43
CA GLY A 170 3.37 -9.32 7.96
C GLY A 170 2.02 -8.71 7.56
N HIS A 171 1.56 -9.02 6.35
CA HIS A 171 0.31 -8.50 5.80
C HIS A 171 -0.34 -9.51 4.86
N VAL A 172 -1.68 -9.50 4.76
CA VAL A 172 -2.43 -10.43 3.91
C VAL A 172 -2.12 -10.23 2.42
N LEU A 173 -1.67 -9.04 2.06
CA LEU A 173 -1.17 -8.72 0.72
C LEU A 173 0.34 -9.05 0.54
N GLU A 174 0.93 -9.85 1.43
CA GLU A 174 2.35 -10.29 1.48
C GLU A 174 3.38 -9.18 1.72
N THR A 175 3.13 -7.98 1.22
CA THR A 175 3.95 -6.78 1.41
C THR A 175 3.16 -5.73 2.17
N SER A 176 3.79 -5.10 3.16
CA SER A 176 3.20 -4.01 3.94
C SER A 176 3.80 -2.66 3.58
N LEU A 177 3.10 -1.60 3.96
CA LEU A 177 3.53 -0.21 3.84
C LEU A 177 3.17 0.52 5.13
N THR A 178 4.12 1.28 5.67
CA THR A 178 3.88 2.12 6.83
C THR A 178 2.99 3.31 6.46
N LEU A 179 1.70 3.19 6.78
CA LEU A 179 0.70 4.24 6.60
C LEU A 179 0.26 4.80 7.94
N HIS A 180 -0.01 6.10 7.99
CA HIS A 180 -0.60 6.72 9.17
C HIS A 180 -2.02 6.17 9.38
N HIS A 181 -2.31 5.63 10.56
CA HIS A 181 -3.58 4.95 10.86
C HIS A 181 -4.84 5.82 10.57
N ILE A 182 -4.84 7.09 10.98
CA ILE A 182 -5.94 8.03 10.67
C ILE A 182 -5.90 8.52 9.21
N PHE A 183 -4.78 9.09 8.77
CA PHE A 183 -4.72 9.86 7.51
C PHE A 183 -4.41 9.02 6.26
N GLY A 184 -3.95 7.78 6.42
CA GLY A 184 -3.57 6.92 5.30
C GLY A 184 -2.38 7.42 4.46
N ILE A 185 -1.64 8.41 4.96
CA ILE A 185 -0.44 8.93 4.31
C ILE A 185 0.77 8.06 4.66
N PRO A 186 1.66 7.76 3.70
CA PRO A 186 2.93 7.12 4.02
C PRO A 186 3.80 8.05 4.86
N TYR A 187 4.48 7.50 5.86
CA TYR A 187 5.41 8.26 6.70
C TYR A 187 6.65 7.43 7.05
N ILE A 188 7.74 8.14 7.38
CA ILE A 188 8.96 7.53 7.91
C ILE A 188 8.86 7.57 9.44
N PRO A 189 8.85 6.42 10.14
CA PRO A 189 8.87 6.42 11.61
C PRO A 189 10.11 7.12 12.16
N GLY A 190 9.95 7.85 13.27
CA GLY A 190 11.08 8.49 13.95
C GLY A 190 12.16 7.51 14.39
N SER A 191 11.78 6.28 14.76
CA SER A 191 12.72 5.19 15.06
C SER A 191 13.56 4.75 13.86
N ALA A 192 12.96 4.71 12.66
CA ALA A 192 13.68 4.40 11.43
C ALA A 192 14.70 5.49 11.10
N LEU A 193 14.31 6.77 11.23
CA LEU A 193 15.22 7.89 11.04
C LEU A 193 16.35 7.87 12.09
N LYS A 194 16.03 7.70 13.38
CA LYS A 194 17.02 7.57 14.46
C LYS A 194 18.02 6.44 14.17
N GLY A 195 17.53 5.28 13.74
CA GLY A 195 18.39 4.13 13.41
C GLY A 195 19.35 4.40 12.25
N VAL A 196 18.88 5.05 11.17
CA VAL A 196 19.74 5.42 10.04
C VAL A 196 20.81 6.44 10.46
N VAL A 197 20.44 7.49 11.19
CA VAL A 197 21.40 8.50 11.65
C VAL A 197 22.43 7.87 12.61
N ARG A 198 22.00 6.98 13.52
CA ARG A 198 22.89 6.21 14.39
C ARG A 198 23.91 5.42 13.57
N MET A 199 23.46 4.69 12.56
CA MET A 199 24.31 3.87 11.71
C MET A 199 25.29 4.73 10.88
N VAL A 200 24.84 5.85 10.32
CA VAL A 200 25.73 6.77 9.59
C VAL A 200 26.79 7.35 10.51
N ASN A 201 26.42 7.75 11.74
CA ASN A 201 27.38 8.25 12.72
C ASN A 201 28.39 7.16 13.13
N PHE A 202 27.93 5.91 13.32
CA PHE A 202 28.81 4.78 13.60
C PHE A 202 29.89 4.62 12.53
N TRP A 203 29.51 4.57 11.24
CA TRP A 203 30.47 4.44 10.15
C TRP A 203 31.40 5.64 10.01
N LYS A 204 30.91 6.85 10.28
CA LYS A 204 31.75 8.05 10.33
C LYS A 204 32.87 7.92 11.37
N ILE A 205 32.55 7.41 12.57
CA ILE A 205 33.55 7.16 13.63
C ILE A 205 34.53 6.06 13.21
N VAL A 206 34.07 5.01 12.53
CA VAL A 206 34.94 3.95 11.97
C VAL A 206 35.96 4.56 11.00
N ASP A 207 35.51 5.36 10.04
CA ASP A 207 36.36 6.01 9.05
C ASP A 207 37.37 6.98 9.70
N GLU A 208 36.92 7.83 10.62
CA GLU A 208 37.78 8.81 11.31
C GLU A 208 38.81 8.13 12.23
N SER A 209 38.48 6.96 12.79
CA SER A 209 39.41 6.18 13.63
C SER A 209 40.28 5.21 12.83
N SER A 210 40.19 5.20 11.49
CA SER A 210 40.95 4.31 10.60
C SER A 210 40.86 2.82 10.97
N LYS A 211 39.72 2.40 11.55
CA LYS A 211 39.48 1.01 11.96
C LYS A 211 39.05 0.20 10.75
N ASN A 212 39.91 -0.72 10.32
CA ASN A 212 39.72 -1.43 9.05
C ASN A 212 39.53 -2.94 9.25
N SER A 213 39.77 -3.47 10.46
CA SER A 213 39.56 -4.88 10.76
C SER A 213 38.19 -5.14 11.40
N ASP A 214 37.58 -6.29 11.07
CA ASP A 214 36.30 -6.69 11.65
C ASP A 214 36.34 -6.73 13.19
N LYS A 215 37.48 -7.10 13.78
CA LYS A 215 37.67 -7.10 15.24
C LYS A 215 37.63 -5.70 15.84
N GLU A 216 38.23 -4.71 15.17
CA GLU A 216 38.21 -3.32 15.64
C GLU A 216 36.81 -2.70 15.50
N ILE A 217 36.12 -3.03 14.41
CA ILE A 217 34.74 -2.58 14.15
C ILE A 217 33.79 -3.20 15.18
N GLN A 218 33.91 -4.49 15.44
CA GLN A 218 33.12 -5.18 16.47
C GLN A 218 33.41 -4.60 17.86
N GLY A 219 34.69 -4.38 18.20
CA GLY A 219 35.06 -3.77 19.48
C GLY A 219 34.51 -2.35 19.66
N LEU A 220 34.45 -1.57 18.58
CA LEU A 220 33.81 -0.24 18.59
C LEU A 220 32.29 -0.36 18.75
N GLN A 221 31.66 -1.31 18.08
CA GLN A 221 30.23 -1.56 18.18
C GLN A 221 29.84 -1.89 19.63
N GLU A 222 30.56 -2.82 20.27
CA GLU A 222 30.38 -3.17 21.68
C GLU A 222 30.60 -1.94 22.58
N GLN A 223 31.65 -1.14 22.31
CA GLN A 223 31.90 0.08 23.08
C GLN A 223 30.77 1.09 22.97
N LEU A 224 30.17 1.28 21.79
CA LEU A 224 29.13 2.28 21.57
C LEU A 224 27.76 1.83 22.04
N TYR A 225 27.46 0.53 21.95
CA TYR A 225 26.10 0.02 22.12
C TYR A 225 25.86 -0.70 23.43
N ASP A 226 26.89 -1.40 23.94
CA ASP A 226 26.72 -2.32 25.07
C ASP A 226 27.41 -1.81 26.35
N LYS A 227 28.42 -0.92 26.22
CA LYS A 227 29.14 -0.36 27.37
C LYS A 227 28.57 0.99 27.81
N GLU A 228 28.49 1.17 29.12
CA GLU A 228 28.15 2.46 29.73
C GLU A 228 29.13 3.56 29.34
N ILE A 229 28.73 4.82 29.58
CA ILE A 229 29.58 5.99 29.35
C ILE A 229 30.79 5.92 30.30
N SER A 230 31.98 6.07 29.74
CA SER A 230 33.25 6.08 30.49
C SER A 230 33.98 7.41 30.35
N ASN A 231 34.72 7.81 31.39
CA ASN A 231 35.62 8.98 31.34
C ASN A 231 36.76 8.83 30.31
N SER A 232 37.02 7.61 29.82
CA SER A 232 37.98 7.33 28.75
C SER A 232 37.38 7.48 27.34
N ASP A 233 36.07 7.70 27.22
CA ASP A 233 35.42 7.87 25.93
C ASP A 233 35.82 9.22 25.32
N ASN A 234 36.20 9.22 24.05
CA ASN A 234 36.46 10.46 23.33
C ASN A 234 35.15 11.20 23.03
N ASN A 235 35.26 12.45 22.56
CA ASN A 235 34.10 13.31 22.34
C ASN A 235 33.08 12.72 21.35
N ASP A 236 33.53 12.03 20.31
CA ASP A 236 32.63 11.48 19.28
C ASP A 236 31.89 10.24 19.76
N ILE A 237 32.55 9.39 20.55
CA ILE A 237 31.94 8.25 21.23
C ILE A 237 30.93 8.73 22.27
N LEU A 238 31.27 9.76 23.05
CA LEU A 238 30.37 10.34 24.04
C LEU A 238 29.12 10.93 23.39
N LYS A 239 29.28 11.72 22.32
CA LYS A 239 28.15 12.27 21.54
C LYS A 239 27.27 11.17 20.98
N HIS A 240 27.87 10.10 20.44
CA HIS A 240 27.11 8.97 19.91
C HIS A 240 26.25 8.33 21.00
N LYS A 241 26.83 8.01 22.16
CA LYS A 241 26.12 7.40 23.31
C LYS A 241 25.02 8.29 23.88
N LEU A 242 25.22 9.61 23.92
CA LEU A 242 24.21 10.55 24.43
C LEU A 242 23.02 10.72 23.47
N LEU A 243 23.25 10.61 22.16
CA LEU A 243 22.22 10.83 21.15
C LEU A 243 21.37 9.57 20.87
N PHE A 244 21.91 8.37 21.09
CA PHE A 244 21.31 7.12 20.61
C PHE A 244 21.02 6.10 21.70
#